data_AF-A0A2W5X4N7-F1
#
_entry.id   AF-A0A2W5X4N7-F1
#
_cell.length_a   1.000
_cell.length_b   1.000
_cell.length_c   1.000
_cell.angle_alpha   90.00
_cell.angle_beta   90.00
_cell.angle_gamma   90.00
#
_symmetry.space_group_name_H-M   'P 1'
#
loop_
_entity.id
_entity.type
_entity.pdbx_description
1 polymer ?
#
loop_
_entity_poly.entity_id
_entity_poly.type
_entity_poly.pdbx_seq_one_letter_code
_entity_poly.pdbx_strand_id
1 'polypeptide(L)'
;MARVKRAVNAQKKRRTTLERASGYRGQRSRLYRKAKEQVTHSLVYAYRDRKAKKGDFRKLWIQRINAAARAQGLTYNRLIQGLKAAGVEVDRRMLAELAVNDVAAFNALVEVAKGALPEDVNAPKAAA
;
A
#
# COMPACT_ATOMS: atom_id res chain seq x y z
N MET A 1 46.92 31.86 14.86
CA MET A 1 45.84 30.90 14.53
C MET A 1 46.14 29.57 15.19
N ALA A 2 45.23 29.04 16.02
CA ALA A 2 45.44 27.76 16.73
C ALA A 2 45.11 26.55 15.83
N ARG A 3 45.95 25.51 15.86
CA ARG A 3 45.75 24.28 15.08
C ARG A 3 44.74 23.35 15.76
N VAL A 4 43.59 23.11 15.14
CA VAL A 4 42.55 22.20 15.65
C VAL A 4 42.59 20.84 14.93
N LYS A 5 42.67 19.74 15.67
CA LYS A 5 42.64 18.37 15.12
C LYS A 5 41.21 17.94 14.75
N ARG A 6 41.02 17.39 13.54
CA ARG A 6 39.68 17.02 12.99
C ARG A 6 39.19 15.58 13.30
N ALA A 7 39.98 14.76 13.99
CA ALA A 7 39.76 13.32 14.10
C ALA A 7 38.43 12.95 14.79
N VAL A 8 38.17 13.55 15.96
CA VAL A 8 36.96 13.24 16.76
C VAL A 8 35.69 13.58 15.98
N ASN A 9 35.64 14.76 15.36
CA ASN A 9 34.47 15.18 14.58
C ASN A 9 34.24 14.28 13.35
N ALA A 10 35.30 13.84 12.69
CA ALA A 10 35.20 12.92 11.55
C ALA A 10 34.71 11.52 11.95
N GLN A 11 35.06 11.02 13.14
CA GLN A 11 34.64 9.71 13.62
C GLN A 11 33.13 9.65 13.94
N LYS A 12 32.54 10.73 14.47
CA LYS A 12 31.11 10.81 14.80
C LYS A 12 30.22 10.38 13.62
N LYS A 13 30.41 11.00 12.44
CA LYS A 13 29.62 10.67 11.23
C LYS A 13 29.90 9.29 10.64
N ARG A 14 31.10 8.74 10.87
CA ARG A 14 31.47 7.40 10.38
C ARG A 14 30.73 6.31 11.16
N ARG A 15 30.70 6.44 12.49
CA ARG A 15 29.99 5.52 13.39
C ARG A 15 28.50 5.43 13.02
N THR A 16 27.82 6.59 12.97
CA THR A 16 26.38 6.63 12.64
C THR A 16 26.04 6.09 11.25
N THR A 17 26.92 6.29 10.26
CA THR A 17 26.69 5.75 8.90
C THR A 17 26.87 4.24 8.85
N LEU A 18 27.89 3.69 9.52
CA LEU A 18 28.13 2.25 9.55
C LEU A 18 27.11 1.50 10.40
N GLU A 19 26.62 2.10 11.49
CA GLU A 19 25.49 1.59 12.27
C GLU A 19 24.23 1.43 11.40
N ARG A 20 23.89 2.46 10.62
CA ARG A 20 22.76 2.41 9.67
C ARG A 20 22.95 1.42 8.53
N ALA A 21 24.20 1.13 8.15
CA ALA A 21 24.55 0.20 7.09
C ALA A 21 24.75 -1.25 7.60
N SER A 22 24.50 -1.51 8.88
CA SER A 22 24.53 -2.86 9.43
C SER A 22 23.55 -3.77 8.66
N GLY A 23 23.99 -4.99 8.36
CA GLY A 23 23.24 -5.93 7.52
C GLY A 23 23.45 -5.80 6.01
N TYR A 24 24.09 -4.73 5.50
CA TYR A 24 24.42 -4.65 4.08
C TYR A 24 25.49 -5.69 3.67
N ARG A 25 25.44 -6.17 2.42
CA ARG A 25 26.37 -7.19 1.93
C ARG A 25 27.70 -6.58 1.43
N GLY A 26 28.82 -7.22 1.79
CA GLY A 26 30.15 -6.92 1.23
C GLY A 26 30.76 -5.61 1.73
N GLN A 27 31.26 -4.77 0.82
CA GLN A 27 31.90 -3.50 1.15
C GLN A 27 30.91 -2.45 1.70
N ARG A 28 29.62 -2.58 1.39
CA ARG A 28 28.56 -1.63 1.76
C ARG A 28 28.29 -1.60 3.28
N SER A 29 28.69 -2.62 4.02
CA SER A 29 28.60 -2.66 5.50
C SER A 29 29.91 -2.35 6.21
N ARG A 30 31.05 -2.27 5.49
CA ARG A 30 32.38 -2.15 6.10
C ARG A 30 33.06 -0.81 5.79
N LEU A 31 32.97 -0.33 4.55
CA LEU A 31 33.70 0.85 4.10
C LEU A 31 32.80 2.09 4.16
N TYR A 32 33.20 3.12 4.93
CA TYR A 32 32.40 4.35 5.11
C TYR A 32 31.92 4.98 3.80
N ARG A 33 32.78 5.05 2.77
CA ARG A 33 32.42 5.66 1.48
C ARG A 33 31.30 4.88 0.78
N LYS A 34 31.43 3.55 0.72
CA LYS A 34 30.45 2.66 0.11
C LYS A 34 29.16 2.55 0.92
N ALA A 35 29.27 2.54 2.24
CA ALA A 35 28.12 2.60 3.14
C ALA A 35 27.34 3.90 2.96
N LYS A 36 28.03 5.06 2.88
CA LYS A 36 27.38 6.35 2.67
C LYS A 36 26.61 6.41 1.36
N GLU A 37 27.20 5.94 0.25
CA GLU A 37 26.52 5.83 -1.05
C GLU A 37 25.24 4.98 -0.92
N GLN A 38 25.36 3.78 -0.34
CA GLN A 38 24.24 2.86 -0.21
C GLN A 38 23.12 3.40 0.70
N VAL A 39 23.46 3.96 1.86
CA VAL A 39 22.48 4.52 2.81
C VAL A 39 21.67 5.63 2.16
N THR A 40 22.29 6.49 1.35
CA THR A 40 21.55 7.53 0.60
C THR A 40 20.51 6.90 -0.33
N HIS A 41 20.90 5.90 -1.13
CA HIS A 41 19.95 5.20 -2.01
C HIS A 41 18.82 4.51 -1.21
N SER A 42 19.16 3.82 -0.13
CA SER A 42 18.19 3.14 0.73
C SER A 42 17.17 4.11 1.34
N LEU A 43 17.59 5.32 1.73
CA LEU A 43 16.67 6.34 2.24
C LEU A 43 15.75 6.91 1.16
N VAL A 44 16.27 7.10 -0.07
CA VAL A 44 15.46 7.52 -1.23
C VAL A 44 14.42 6.46 -1.57
N TYR A 45 14.82 5.18 -1.62
CA TYR A 45 13.88 4.07 -1.84
C TYR A 45 12.85 3.99 -0.73
N ALA A 46 13.25 4.06 0.54
CA ALA A 46 12.32 4.05 1.65
C ALA A 46 11.29 5.18 1.58
N TYR A 47 11.68 6.39 1.16
CA TYR A 47 10.76 7.50 0.97
C TYR A 47 9.75 7.23 -0.15
N ARG A 48 10.24 6.82 -1.32
CA ARG A 48 9.39 6.46 -2.47
C ARG A 48 8.43 5.33 -2.10
N ASP A 49 8.93 4.28 -1.47
CA ASP A 49 8.17 3.05 -1.20
C ASP A 49 7.11 3.26 -0.13
N ARG A 50 7.31 4.17 0.83
CA ARG A 50 6.22 4.57 1.75
C ARG A 50 5.02 5.18 1.01
N LYS A 51 5.24 5.88 -0.10
CA LYS A 51 4.16 6.40 -0.95
C LYS A 51 3.55 5.28 -1.79
N ALA A 52 4.39 4.44 -2.42
CA ALA A 52 3.94 3.33 -3.26
C ALA A 52 3.13 2.27 -2.50
N LYS A 53 3.52 1.96 -1.25
CA LYS A 53 2.84 1.00 -0.36
C LYS A 53 1.34 1.21 -0.29
N LYS A 54 0.87 2.47 -0.27
CA LYS A 54 -0.58 2.78 -0.25
C LYS A 54 -1.31 2.24 -1.49
N GLY A 55 -0.69 2.35 -2.66
CA GLY A 55 -1.19 1.79 -3.92
C GLY A 55 -1.10 0.28 -3.97
N ASP A 56 0.02 -0.29 -3.49
CA ASP A 56 0.25 -1.74 -3.50
C ASP A 56 -0.78 -2.48 -2.65
N PHE A 57 -1.06 -2.01 -1.43
CA PHE A 57 -2.11 -2.57 -0.58
C PHE A 57 -3.50 -2.40 -1.19
N ARG A 58 -3.79 -1.23 -1.77
CA ARG A 58 -5.08 -1.01 -2.45
C ARG A 58 -5.26 -1.97 -3.62
N LYS A 59 -4.20 -2.21 -4.42
CA LYS A 59 -4.21 -3.18 -5.52
C LYS A 59 -4.50 -4.59 -5.01
N LEU A 60 -3.85 -5.01 -3.93
CA LEU A 60 -4.09 -6.31 -3.29
C LEU A 60 -5.54 -6.45 -2.80
N TRP A 61 -6.07 -5.43 -2.12
CA TRP A 61 -7.45 -5.45 -1.63
C TRP A 61 -8.46 -5.57 -2.77
N ILE A 62 -8.26 -4.82 -3.86
CA ILE A 62 -9.11 -4.92 -5.05
C ILE A 62 -9.07 -6.32 -5.64
N GLN A 63 -7.89 -6.94 -5.72
CA GLN A 63 -7.76 -8.31 -6.23
C GLN A 63 -8.53 -9.32 -5.37
N ARG A 64 -8.41 -9.23 -4.04
CA ARG A 64 -9.15 -10.09 -3.09
C ARG A 64 -10.66 -9.91 -3.22
N ILE A 65 -11.14 -8.66 -3.20
CA ILE A 65 -12.57 -8.35 -3.36
C ILE A 65 -13.09 -8.85 -4.72
N ASN A 66 -12.32 -8.67 -5.79
CA ASN A 66 -12.73 -9.08 -7.13
C ASN A 66 -12.86 -10.61 -7.25
N ALA A 67 -11.97 -11.36 -6.61
CA ALA A 67 -12.10 -12.82 -6.55
C ALA A 67 -13.37 -13.24 -5.80
N ALA A 68 -13.61 -12.67 -4.62
CA ALA A 68 -14.78 -12.98 -3.80
C ALA A 68 -16.11 -12.55 -4.48
N ALA A 69 -16.14 -11.36 -5.09
CA ALA A 69 -17.32 -10.88 -5.81
C ALA A 69 -17.67 -11.79 -7.00
N ARG A 70 -16.66 -12.25 -7.75
CA ARG A 70 -16.88 -13.18 -8.88
C ARG A 70 -17.43 -14.53 -8.43
N ALA A 71 -17.01 -15.02 -7.26
CA ALA A 71 -17.60 -16.23 -6.69
C ALA A 71 -19.11 -16.09 -6.43
N GLN A 72 -19.59 -14.86 -6.20
CA GLN A 72 -21.01 -14.52 -6.02
C GLN A 72 -21.70 -14.01 -7.29
N GLY A 73 -21.07 -14.19 -8.46
CA GLY A 73 -21.62 -13.82 -9.77
C GLY A 73 -21.61 -12.32 -10.08
N LEU A 74 -20.91 -11.48 -9.30
CA LEU A 74 -20.86 -10.03 -9.50
C LEU A 74 -19.44 -9.56 -9.87
N THR A 75 -19.32 -8.61 -10.78
CA THR A 75 -18.02 -7.99 -11.10
C THR A 75 -17.67 -6.89 -10.09
N TYR A 76 -16.37 -6.70 -9.84
CA TYR A 76 -15.88 -5.69 -8.89
C TYR A 76 -16.44 -4.27 -9.14
N ASN A 77 -16.49 -3.84 -10.40
CA ASN A 77 -16.99 -2.49 -10.74
C ASN A 77 -18.48 -2.31 -10.36
N ARG A 78 -19.31 -3.32 -10.62
CA ARG A 78 -20.75 -3.30 -10.30
C ARG A 78 -20.98 -3.43 -8.79
N LEU A 79 -20.16 -4.22 -8.08
CA LEU A 79 -20.18 -4.27 -6.61
C LEU A 79 -19.95 -2.88 -6.01
N ILE A 80 -18.90 -2.17 -6.44
CA ILE A 80 -18.60 -0.83 -5.91
C ILE A 80 -19.67 0.20 -6.31
N GLN A 81 -20.25 0.08 -7.51
CA GLN A 81 -21.37 0.91 -7.93
C GLN A 81 -22.59 0.69 -7.01
N GLY A 82 -22.98 -0.57 -6.78
CA GLY A 82 -24.12 -0.92 -5.95
C GLY A 82 -23.94 -0.49 -4.49
N LEU A 83 -22.76 -0.73 -3.90
CA LEU A 83 -22.46 -0.26 -2.53
C LEU A 83 -22.55 1.27 -2.40
N LYS A 84 -22.09 2.01 -3.43
CA LYS A 84 -22.21 3.47 -3.45
C LYS A 84 -23.67 3.91 -3.57
N ALA A 85 -24.47 3.24 -4.41
CA ALA A 85 -25.89 3.54 -4.57
C ALA A 85 -26.69 3.23 -3.29
N ALA A 86 -26.31 2.17 -2.56
CA ALA A 86 -26.87 1.81 -1.27
C ALA A 86 -26.43 2.70 -0.10
N GLY A 87 -25.53 3.67 -0.31
CA GLY A 87 -25.00 4.54 0.74
C GLY A 87 -24.04 3.84 1.72
N VAL A 88 -23.46 2.69 1.35
CA VAL A 88 -22.56 1.92 2.21
C VAL A 88 -21.12 2.43 2.10
N GLU A 89 -20.64 3.09 3.14
CA GLU A 89 -19.32 3.74 3.17
C GLU A 89 -18.19 2.85 3.75
N VAL A 90 -18.08 1.61 3.28
CA VAL A 90 -17.01 0.69 3.74
C VAL A 90 -15.76 0.84 2.88
N ASP A 91 -14.59 0.96 3.54
CA ASP A 91 -13.31 1.02 2.83
C ASP A 91 -12.93 -0.33 2.19
N ARG A 92 -12.01 -0.30 1.22
CA ARG A 92 -11.56 -1.52 0.52
C ARG A 92 -10.75 -2.45 1.44
N ARG A 93 -10.17 -1.92 2.51
CA ARG A 93 -9.40 -2.73 3.45
C ARG A 93 -10.33 -3.66 4.21
N MET A 94 -11.42 -3.13 4.76
CA MET A 94 -12.45 -3.89 5.48
C MET A 94 -13.22 -4.82 4.55
N LEU A 95 -13.58 -4.38 3.34
CA LEU A 95 -14.20 -5.28 2.36
C LEU A 95 -13.31 -6.48 2.01
N ALA A 96 -12.00 -6.27 1.86
CA ALA A 96 -11.06 -7.35 1.60
C ALA A 96 -10.83 -8.25 2.83
N GLU A 97 -10.97 -7.72 4.04
CA GLU A 97 -10.86 -8.48 5.29
C GLU A 97 -12.08 -9.38 5.49
N LEU A 98 -13.29 -8.83 5.30
CA LEU A 98 -14.54 -9.59 5.34
C LEU A 98 -14.54 -10.70 4.28
N ALA A 99 -14.11 -10.39 3.05
CA ALA A 99 -14.01 -11.39 2.00
C ALA A 99 -13.14 -12.61 2.34
N VAL A 100 -12.20 -12.48 3.28
CA VAL A 100 -11.31 -13.57 3.71
C VAL A 100 -11.79 -14.24 4.99
N ASN A 101 -12.17 -13.46 6.01
CA ASN A 101 -12.43 -13.96 7.36
C ASN A 101 -13.92 -14.20 7.65
N ASP A 102 -14.82 -13.47 6.98
CA ASP A 102 -16.26 -13.58 7.17
C ASP A 102 -16.99 -13.48 5.82
N VAL A 103 -16.98 -14.61 5.12
CA VAL A 103 -17.60 -14.73 3.81
C VAL A 103 -19.11 -14.50 3.88
N ALA A 104 -19.77 -14.85 4.99
CA ALA A 104 -21.20 -14.66 5.14
C ALA A 104 -21.57 -13.17 5.19
N ALA A 105 -20.85 -12.37 5.99
CA ALA A 105 -21.02 -10.92 6.01
C ALA A 105 -20.70 -10.28 4.65
N PHE A 106 -19.65 -10.73 3.97
CA PHE A 106 -19.33 -10.24 2.62
C PHE A 106 -20.45 -10.53 1.62
N ASN A 107 -21.03 -11.73 1.66
CA ASN A 107 -22.15 -12.11 0.78
C ASN A 107 -23.38 -11.25 1.03
N ALA A 108 -23.70 -10.94 2.30
CA ALA A 108 -24.81 -10.04 2.62
C ALA A 108 -24.61 -8.65 1.99
N LEU A 109 -23.38 -8.13 2.01
CA LEU A 109 -23.05 -6.86 1.33
C LEU A 109 -23.17 -6.95 -0.19
N VAL A 110 -22.84 -8.10 -0.79
CA VAL A 110 -23.03 -8.34 -2.22
C VAL A 110 -24.51 -8.30 -2.58
N GLU A 111 -25.39 -8.90 -1.77
CA GLU A 111 -26.83 -8.87 -2.01
C GLU A 111 -27.42 -7.46 -1.86
N VAL A 112 -27.01 -6.70 -0.84
CA VAL A 112 -27.35 -5.27 -0.72
C VAL A 112 -26.91 -4.49 -1.96
N ALA A 113 -25.70 -4.75 -2.45
CA ALA A 113 -25.20 -4.09 -3.64
C ALA A 113 -26.00 -4.47 -4.89
N LYS A 114 -26.41 -5.74 -5.04
CA LYS A 114 -27.27 -6.19 -6.15
C LYS A 114 -28.63 -5.50 -6.13
N GLY A 115 -29.26 -5.40 -4.96
CA GLY A 115 -30.56 -4.74 -4.80
C GLY A 115 -30.55 -3.24 -5.09
N ALA A 116 -29.40 -2.58 -4.92
CA ALA A 116 -29.25 -1.14 -5.19
C ALA A 116 -28.75 -0.82 -6.61
N LEU A 117 -28.53 -1.82 -7.47
CA LEU A 117 -28.15 -1.58 -8.86
C LEU A 117 -29.36 -1.14 -9.70
N PRO A 118 -29.16 -0.29 -10.73
CA PRO A 118 -30.19 -0.01 -11.71
C PRO A 118 -30.63 -1.29 -12.44
N GLU A 119 -31.91 -1.36 -12.83
CA GLU A 119 -32.46 -2.49 -13.59
C GLU A 119 -31.71 -2.73 -14.90
N ASP A 120 -31.44 -1.65 -15.67
CA ASP A 120 -30.56 -1.67 -16.82
C ASP A 120 -29.24 -0.94 -16.51
N VAL A 121 -28.18 -1.74 -16.39
CA VAL A 121 -26.83 -1.26 -16.10
C VAL A 121 -26.10 -0.66 -17.31
N ASN A 122 -26.68 -0.77 -18.51
CA ASN A 122 -26.16 -0.25 -19.77
C ASN A 122 -26.99 0.93 -20.32
N ALA A 123 -28.08 1.28 -19.64
CA ALA A 123 -28.92 2.42 -20.01
C ALA A 123 -28.10 3.73 -20.09
N PRO A 124 -28.49 4.67 -20.95
CA PRO A 124 -27.88 5.99 -20.97
C PRO A 124 -28.04 6.63 -19.59
N LYS A 125 -26.94 7.17 -19.07
CA LYS A 125 -26.96 7.87 -17.78
C LYS A 125 -27.98 9.01 -17.89
N ALA A 126 -29.03 8.99 -17.07
CA ALA A 126 -29.98 10.08 -16.99
C ALA A 126 -29.22 11.40 -16.82
N ALA A 127 -29.51 12.38 -17.69
CA ALA A 127 -28.91 13.70 -17.61
C ALA A 127 -29.24 14.29 -16.23
N ALA A 128 -28.19 14.67 -15.50
CA ALA A 128 -28.29 15.33 -14.20
C ALA A 128 -28.49 16.83 -14.41
#